data_AF-A0A267EVV7-F1
#
_entry.id   AF-A0A267EVV7-F1
#
_cell.length_a   1.000
_cell.length_b   1.000
_cell.length_c   1.000
_cell.angle_alpha   90.00
_cell.angle_beta   90.00
_cell.angle_gamma   90.00
#
_symmetry.space_group_name_H-M   'P 1'
#
loop_
_entity.id
_entity.type
_entity.pdbx_description
1 polymer ?
#
loop_
_entity_poly.entity_id
_entity_poly.type
_entity_poly.pdbx_seq_one_letter_code
_entity_poly.pdbx_strand_id
1 'polypeptide(L)'
;MPAAAPPTRSVRSRKRHRFRVRGSILAQEDTQKAMAAELDMVNRDPNGINQGLQVKFEDVLAEPDGAHSMDCVWSNSYKCYTCGLSLSYKIATLFCGIFIALHWGCTFGCVAFNEIWYMTPNCKLFELQMRCIKRFVTVMLECCFGPCCAACGMFFSNITVTNKSG
;
A
#
# COMPACT_ATOMS: atom_id res chain seq x y z
N MET A 1 -49.92 32.64 -3.54
CA MET A 1 -48.71 31.92 -3.98
C MET A 1 -48.04 31.31 -2.76
N PRO A 2 -47.95 29.98 -2.61
CA PRO A 2 -47.34 29.39 -1.42
C PRO A 2 -45.81 29.53 -1.49
N ALA A 3 -45.22 30.04 -0.40
CA ALA A 3 -43.78 30.17 -0.23
C ALA A 3 -43.14 28.79 -0.05
N ALA A 4 -42.18 28.47 -0.91
CA ALA A 4 -41.40 27.23 -0.83
C ALA A 4 -40.56 27.20 0.47
N ALA A 5 -40.75 26.17 1.28
CA ALA A 5 -39.98 25.97 2.51
C ALA A 5 -38.49 25.74 2.22
N PRO A 6 -37.56 26.31 3.02
CA PRO A 6 -36.13 26.12 2.81
C PRO A 6 -35.72 24.66 3.12
N PRO A 7 -34.80 24.07 2.33
CA PRO A 7 -34.42 22.67 2.49
C PRO A 7 -33.76 22.40 3.85
N THR A 8 -34.18 21.31 4.49
CA THR A 8 -33.72 20.87 5.81
C THR A 8 -32.20 20.57 5.82
N ARG A 9 -31.51 20.94 6.91
CA ARG A 9 -30.04 20.86 7.10
C ARG A 9 -29.42 19.50 6.78
N SER A 10 -30.17 18.41 6.90
CA SER A 10 -29.75 17.04 6.59
C SER A 10 -29.57 16.78 5.08
N VAL A 11 -30.40 17.41 4.23
CA VAL A 11 -30.35 17.27 2.77
C VAL A 11 -29.08 17.92 2.20
N ARG A 12 -28.63 19.02 2.80
CA ARG A 12 -27.42 19.75 2.40
C ARG A 12 -26.14 18.97 2.72
N SER A 13 -26.09 18.27 3.84
CA SER A 13 -24.98 17.38 4.23
C SER A 13 -24.84 16.19 3.28
N ARG A 14 -25.96 15.52 2.95
CA ARG A 14 -25.98 14.39 2.01
C ARG A 14 -25.54 14.79 0.59
N LYS A 15 -25.95 15.96 0.09
CA LYS A 15 -25.50 16.47 -1.22
C LYS A 15 -23.99 16.73 -1.24
N ARG A 16 -23.42 17.32 -0.18
CA ARG A 16 -21.96 17.56 -0.07
C ARG A 16 -21.16 16.27 -0.01
N HIS A 17 -21.61 15.28 0.78
CA HIS A 17 -20.94 13.98 0.86
C HIS A 17 -21.00 13.23 -0.48
N ARG A 18 -22.15 13.25 -1.17
CA ARG A 18 -22.31 12.63 -2.49
C ARG A 18 -21.45 13.31 -3.56
N PHE A 19 -21.32 14.64 -3.52
CA PHE A 19 -20.45 15.39 -4.43
C PHE A 19 -18.97 15.11 -4.17
N ARG A 20 -18.54 15.01 -2.90
CA ARG A 20 -17.17 14.64 -2.54
C ARG A 20 -16.79 13.23 -2.98
N VAL A 21 -17.67 12.26 -2.75
CA VAL A 21 -17.46 10.86 -3.16
C VAL A 21 -17.40 10.73 -4.68
N ARG A 22 -18.27 11.46 -5.41
CA ARG A 22 -18.27 11.45 -6.88
C ARG A 22 -17.04 12.15 -7.47
N GLY A 23 -16.56 13.21 -6.81
CA GLY A 23 -15.31 13.87 -7.16
C GLY A 23 -14.07 12.99 -6.94
N SER A 24 -14.02 12.19 -5.87
CA SER A 24 -12.92 11.24 -5.64
C SER A 24 -12.92 10.06 -6.62
N ILE A 25 -14.10 9.59 -7.04
CA ILE A 25 -14.21 8.51 -8.05
C ILE A 25 -13.74 9.00 -9.41
N LEU A 26 -14.22 10.17 -9.86
CA LEU A 26 -13.78 10.77 -11.12
C LEU A 26 -12.28 11.08 -11.12
N ALA A 27 -11.75 11.60 -10.00
CA ALA A 27 -10.32 11.83 -9.85
C ALA A 27 -9.51 10.52 -9.91
N GLN A 28 -9.99 9.42 -9.33
CA GLN A 28 -9.34 8.11 -9.45
C GLN A 28 -9.38 7.57 -10.89
N GLU A 29 -10.50 7.72 -11.60
CA GLU A 29 -10.64 7.31 -13.01
C GLU A 29 -9.74 8.14 -13.93
N ASP A 30 -9.64 9.45 -13.69
CA ASP A 30 -8.76 10.37 -14.44
C ASP A 30 -7.28 10.08 -14.14
N THR A 31 -6.93 9.73 -12.89
CA THR A 31 -5.57 9.34 -12.51
C THR A 31 -5.19 7.99 -13.12
N GLN A 32 -6.12 7.02 -13.17
CA GLN A 32 -5.87 5.73 -13.82
C GLN A 32 -5.70 5.87 -15.35
N LYS A 33 -6.51 6.73 -15.99
CA LYS A 33 -6.37 7.04 -17.42
C LYS A 33 -5.10 7.83 -17.72
N ALA A 34 -4.68 8.74 -16.85
CA ALA A 34 -3.43 9.48 -16.99
C ALA A 34 -2.21 8.55 -16.83
N MET A 35 -2.23 7.62 -15.87
CA MET A 35 -1.17 6.62 -15.70
C MET A 35 -1.07 5.65 -16.89
N ALA A 36 -2.21 5.30 -17.50
CA ALA A 36 -2.22 4.50 -18.73
C ALA A 36 -1.68 5.26 -19.95
N ALA A 37 -1.65 6.59 -19.91
CA ALA A 37 -1.26 7.46 -21.03
C ALA A 37 0.24 7.81 -21.07
N GLU A 38 1.01 7.52 -20.01
CA GLU A 38 2.45 7.84 -19.96
C GLU A 38 3.28 6.60 -19.59
N LEU A 39 3.28 5.59 -20.46
CA LEU A 39 4.23 4.49 -20.37
C LEU A 39 5.60 4.97 -20.86
N ASP A 40 6.55 5.12 -19.93
CA ASP A 40 7.94 5.44 -20.28
C ASP A 40 8.60 4.25 -20.98
N MET A 41 8.85 4.41 -22.28
CA MET A 41 9.46 3.38 -23.11
C MET A 41 10.98 3.27 -22.92
N VAL A 42 11.60 4.28 -22.29
CA VAL A 42 13.04 4.39 -22.05
C VAL A 42 13.36 3.90 -20.64
N ASN A 43 12.73 4.46 -19.60
CA ASN A 43 12.90 4.01 -18.22
C ASN A 43 11.76 3.09 -17.77
N ARG A 44 11.97 1.78 -17.91
CA ARG A 44 10.98 0.75 -17.51
C ARG A 44 11.04 0.35 -16.04
N ASP A 45 11.99 0.87 -15.27
CA ASP A 45 12.12 0.64 -13.81
C ASP A 45 12.24 1.98 -13.05
N PRO A 46 11.18 2.83 -13.08
CA PRO A 46 11.24 4.15 -12.45
C PRO A 46 11.41 4.09 -10.92
N ASN A 47 11.05 2.97 -10.30
CA ASN A 47 11.15 2.75 -8.85
C ASN A 47 12.46 2.04 -8.45
N GLY A 48 13.30 1.66 -9.42
CA GLY A 48 14.58 1.00 -9.16
C GLY A 48 14.45 -0.35 -8.44
N ILE A 49 13.38 -1.10 -8.70
CA ILE A 49 13.12 -2.38 -8.02
C ILE A 49 14.19 -3.41 -8.40
N ASN A 50 14.77 -3.30 -9.60
CA ASN A 50 15.69 -4.30 -10.17
C ASN A 50 17.13 -3.79 -10.30
N GLN A 51 17.56 -2.82 -9.47
CA GLN A 51 18.91 -2.27 -9.50
C GLN A 51 20.01 -3.34 -9.36
N GLY A 52 19.76 -4.41 -8.58
CA GLY A 52 20.71 -5.51 -8.40
C GLY A 52 20.93 -6.41 -9.62
N LEU A 53 20.13 -6.29 -10.68
CA LEU A 53 20.28 -7.07 -11.92
C LEU A 53 21.23 -6.44 -12.94
N GLN A 54 21.82 -5.27 -12.62
CA GLN A 54 22.85 -4.64 -13.45
C GLN A 54 24.18 -5.38 -13.31
N VAL A 55 24.30 -6.52 -14.00
CA VAL A 55 25.53 -7.31 -14.05
C VAL A 55 26.35 -6.87 -15.26
N LYS A 56 27.58 -6.39 -15.04
CA LYS A 56 28.51 -6.05 -16.12
C LYS A 56 29.38 -7.25 -16.49
N PHE A 57 29.97 -7.21 -17.68
CA PHE A 57 30.88 -8.26 -18.15
C PHE A 57 32.06 -8.45 -17.21
N GLU A 58 32.63 -7.34 -16.75
CA GLU A 58 33.75 -7.31 -15.81
C GLU A 58 33.36 -7.88 -14.45
N ASP A 59 32.10 -7.73 -14.01
CA ASP A 59 31.63 -8.29 -12.73
C ASP A 59 31.59 -9.84 -12.74
N VAL A 60 31.57 -10.46 -13.93
CA VAL A 60 31.44 -11.92 -14.09
C VAL A 60 32.78 -12.59 -14.39
N LEU A 61 33.58 -12.00 -15.29
CA LEU A 61 34.78 -12.64 -15.84
C LEU A 61 36.09 -11.93 -15.49
N ALA A 62 36.07 -10.79 -14.79
CA ALA A 62 37.23 -9.93 -14.47
C ALA A 62 38.60 -10.65 -14.54
N GLU A 63 39.44 -10.20 -15.47
CA GLU A 63 40.85 -10.61 -15.53
C GLU A 63 41.70 -9.66 -14.66
N PRO A 64 42.61 -10.18 -13.81
CA PRO A 64 43.55 -9.36 -13.05
C PRO A 64 44.74 -8.91 -13.91
N ASP A 65 45.38 -7.79 -13.53
CA ASP A 65 46.48 -7.15 -14.28
C ASP A 65 47.66 -8.08 -14.66
N GLY A 66 47.87 -9.16 -13.91
CA GLY A 66 48.94 -10.14 -14.13
C GLY A 66 48.59 -11.32 -15.05
N ALA A 67 47.34 -11.46 -15.48
CA ALA A 67 46.86 -12.61 -16.25
C ALA A 67 45.82 -12.21 -17.30
N HIS A 68 46.20 -11.29 -18.19
CA HIS A 68 45.34 -10.85 -19.28
C HIS A 68 45.36 -11.80 -20.48
N SER A 69 44.16 -12.13 -20.96
CA SER A 69 43.96 -12.74 -22.26
C SER A 69 44.34 -11.75 -23.37
N MET A 70 44.54 -12.28 -24.58
CA MET A 70 44.76 -11.44 -25.77
C MET A 70 43.60 -10.46 -25.99
N ASP A 71 43.89 -9.20 -26.31
CA ASP A 71 42.90 -8.12 -26.48
C ASP A 71 41.74 -8.48 -27.43
N CYS A 72 42.04 -9.23 -28.50
CA CYS A 72 41.04 -9.67 -29.46
C CYS A 72 40.02 -10.65 -28.84
N VAL A 73 40.50 -11.54 -27.96
CA VAL A 73 39.66 -12.51 -27.25
C VAL A 73 38.82 -11.81 -26.19
N TRP A 74 39.42 -10.86 -25.46
CA TRP A 74 38.71 -10.06 -24.46
C TRP A 74 37.58 -9.23 -25.09
N SER A 75 37.88 -8.51 -26.18
CA SER A 75 36.88 -7.70 -26.90
C SER A 75 35.76 -8.54 -27.53
N ASN A 76 36.09 -9.70 -28.10
CA ASN A 76 35.06 -10.57 -28.67
C ASN A 76 34.18 -11.19 -27.58
N SER A 77 34.77 -11.61 -26.46
CA SER A 77 34.04 -12.13 -25.30
C SER A 77 33.05 -11.10 -24.75
N TYR A 78 33.46 -9.83 -24.62
CA TYR A 78 32.58 -8.74 -24.21
C TYR A 78 31.36 -8.58 -25.14
N LYS A 79 31.59 -8.61 -26.46
CA LYS A 79 30.53 -8.50 -27.48
C LYS A 79 29.58 -9.71 -27.43
N CYS A 80 30.13 -10.92 -27.35
CA CYS A 80 29.36 -12.15 -27.26
C CYS A 80 28.50 -12.19 -25.98
N TYR A 81 29.06 -11.80 -24.84
CA TYR A 81 28.34 -11.70 -23.56
C TYR A 81 27.18 -10.71 -23.65
N THR A 82 27.45 -9.48 -24.10
CA THR A 82 26.43 -8.42 -24.19
C THR A 82 25.30 -8.81 -25.15
N CYS A 83 25.66 -9.39 -26.30
CA CYS A 83 24.69 -9.86 -27.28
C CYS A 83 23.86 -11.04 -26.73
N GLY A 84 24.51 -12.04 -26.13
CA GLY A 84 23.85 -13.21 -25.57
C GLY A 84 22.89 -12.85 -24.43
N LEU A 85 23.30 -11.97 -23.52
CA LEU A 85 22.46 -11.47 -22.43
C LEU A 85 21.24 -10.70 -22.96
N SER A 86 21.45 -9.80 -23.93
CA SER A 86 20.35 -9.03 -24.53
C SER A 86 19.38 -9.91 -25.31
N LEU A 87 19.90 -10.83 -26.13
CA LEU A 87 19.08 -11.69 -26.97
C LEU A 87 18.26 -12.69 -26.14
N SER A 88 18.88 -13.32 -25.14
CA SER A 88 18.20 -14.26 -24.25
C SER A 88 17.03 -13.60 -23.52
N TYR A 89 17.25 -12.39 -22.97
CA TYR A 89 16.19 -11.62 -22.32
C TYR A 89 15.07 -11.23 -23.29
N LYS A 90 15.41 -10.77 -24.51
CA LYS A 90 14.42 -10.39 -25.53
C LYS A 90 13.58 -11.59 -26.00
N ILE A 91 14.19 -12.75 -26.20
CA ILE A 91 13.48 -13.97 -26.59
C ILE A 91 12.56 -14.42 -25.45
N ALA A 92 13.06 -14.46 -24.21
CA ALA A 92 12.27 -14.85 -23.06
C ALA A 92 11.06 -13.92 -22.85
N THR A 93 11.26 -12.61 -22.99
CA THR A 93 10.17 -11.63 -22.85
C THR A 93 9.19 -11.65 -24.02
N LEU A 94 9.64 -11.96 -25.24
CA LEU A 94 8.76 -12.12 -26.40
C LEU A 94 7.77 -13.28 -26.19
N PHE A 95 8.25 -14.43 -25.73
CA PHE A 95 7.41 -15.62 -25.58
C PHE A 95 6.66 -15.68 -24.26
N CYS A 96 7.28 -15.29 -23.14
CA CYS A 96 6.70 -15.44 -21.81
C CYS A 96 6.22 -14.12 -21.19
N GLY A 97 6.81 -12.99 -21.59
CA GLY A 97 6.57 -11.70 -20.95
C GLY A 97 5.12 -11.24 -21.03
N ILE A 98 4.49 -11.38 -22.20
CA ILE A 98 3.09 -10.96 -22.41
C ILE A 98 2.12 -11.79 -21.55
N PHE A 99 2.32 -13.11 -21.48
CA PHE A 99 1.46 -13.98 -20.67
C PHE A 99 1.62 -13.72 -19.17
N ILE A 100 2.85 -13.48 -18.71
CA ILE A 100 3.12 -13.13 -17.31
C ILE A 100 2.51 -11.77 -16.97
N ALA A 101 2.63 -10.77 -17.86
CA ALA A 101 2.02 -9.46 -17.67
C ALA A 101 0.49 -9.57 -17.57
N LEU A 102 -0.14 -10.38 -18.44
CA LEU A 102 -1.58 -10.65 -18.39
C LEU A 102 -1.97 -11.33 -17.07
N HIS A 103 -1.21 -12.33 -16.62
CA HIS A 103 -1.46 -13.03 -15.35
C HIS A 103 -1.46 -12.07 -14.16
N TRP A 104 -0.47 -11.18 -14.07
CA TRP A 104 -0.42 -10.17 -13.00
C TRP A 104 -1.55 -9.15 -13.11
N GLY A 105 -1.88 -8.68 -14.32
CA GLY A 105 -3.02 -7.79 -14.55
C GLY A 105 -4.35 -8.41 -14.08
N CYS A 106 -4.61 -9.66 -14.45
CA CYS A 106 -5.79 -10.41 -13.97
C CYS A 106 -5.77 -10.60 -12.46
N THR A 107 -4.63 -10.95 -11.88
CA THR A 107 -4.49 -11.16 -10.43
C THR A 107 -4.83 -9.89 -9.66
N PHE A 108 -4.24 -8.75 -10.02
CA PHE A 108 -4.56 -7.48 -9.37
C PHE A 108 -5.99 -7.04 -9.61
N GLY A 109 -6.57 -7.32 -10.79
CA GLY A 109 -7.98 -7.10 -11.06
C GLY A 109 -8.90 -7.89 -10.13
N CYS A 110 -8.63 -9.18 -9.93
CA CYS A 110 -9.37 -10.04 -9.00
C CYS A 110 -9.22 -9.57 -7.55
N VAL A 111 -8.00 -9.20 -7.13
CA VAL A 111 -7.76 -8.65 -5.79
C VAL A 111 -8.55 -7.37 -5.57
N ALA A 112 -8.53 -6.44 -6.51
CA ALA A 112 -9.30 -5.20 -6.42
C ALA A 112 -10.82 -5.48 -6.36
N PHE A 113 -11.32 -6.42 -7.16
CA PHE A 113 -12.71 -6.84 -7.10
C PHE A 113 -13.06 -7.40 -5.71
N ASN A 114 -12.26 -8.33 -5.19
CA ASN A 114 -12.48 -8.91 -3.86
C ASN A 114 -12.44 -7.84 -2.76
N GLU A 115 -11.51 -6.89 -2.84
CA GLU A 115 -11.39 -5.82 -1.85
C GLU A 115 -12.65 -4.93 -1.82
N ILE A 116 -13.15 -4.53 -2.99
CA ILE A 116 -14.31 -3.64 -3.12
C ILE A 116 -15.61 -4.37 -2.73
N TRP A 117 -15.82 -5.57 -3.26
CA TRP A 117 -17.10 -6.27 -3.20
C TRP A 117 -17.24 -7.21 -2.01
N TYR A 118 -16.12 -7.68 -1.44
CA TYR A 118 -16.12 -8.60 -0.32
C TYR A 118 -15.45 -8.03 0.93
N MET A 119 -14.18 -7.61 0.86
CA MET A 119 -13.48 -7.19 2.09
C MET A 119 -14.06 -5.90 2.67
N THR A 120 -14.29 -4.87 1.86
CA THR A 120 -14.83 -3.58 2.33
C THR A 120 -16.15 -3.74 3.12
N PRO A 121 -17.20 -4.44 2.61
CA PRO A 121 -18.41 -4.64 3.40
C PRO A 121 -18.19 -5.50 4.63
N ASN A 122 -17.33 -6.53 4.58
CA ASN A 122 -16.98 -7.32 5.75
C ASN A 122 -16.29 -6.48 6.82
N CYS A 123 -15.32 -5.63 6.45
CA CYS A 123 -14.68 -4.69 7.37
C CYS A 123 -15.71 -3.76 8.04
N LYS A 124 -16.73 -3.28 7.30
CA LYS A 124 -17.82 -2.49 7.89
C LYS A 124 -18.70 -3.31 8.84
N LEU A 125 -18.93 -4.59 8.55
CA LEU A 125 -19.62 -5.48 9.47
C LEU A 125 -18.80 -5.72 10.75
N PHE A 126 -17.50 -5.97 10.62
CA PHE A 126 -16.59 -6.13 11.76
C PHE A 126 -16.53 -4.86 12.62
N GLU A 127 -16.48 -3.67 12.02
CA GLU A 127 -16.57 -2.41 12.76
C GLU A 127 -17.89 -2.27 13.56
N LEU A 128 -19.01 -2.79 13.04
CA LEU A 128 -20.27 -2.81 13.77
C LEU A 128 -20.21 -3.79 14.95
N GLN A 129 -19.66 -4.98 14.74
CA GLN A 129 -19.49 -5.98 15.80
C GLN A 129 -18.56 -5.46 16.92
N MET A 130 -17.43 -4.85 16.55
CA MET A 130 -16.50 -4.26 17.50
C MET A 130 -17.12 -3.13 18.31
N ARG A 131 -18.05 -2.35 17.73
CA ARG A 131 -18.83 -1.35 18.50
C ARG A 131 -19.67 -2.00 19.61
N CYS A 132 -20.32 -3.12 19.31
CA CYS A 132 -21.08 -3.87 20.31
C CYS A 132 -20.18 -4.48 21.39
N ILE A 133 -19.07 -5.12 20.99
CA ILE A 133 -18.09 -5.70 21.92
C ILE A 133 -17.50 -4.63 22.82
N LYS A 134 -17.09 -3.48 22.26
CA LYS A 134 -16.57 -2.36 23.04
C LYS A 134 -17.56 -1.92 24.12
N ARG A 135 -18.84 -1.77 23.77
CA ARG A 135 -19.87 -1.41 24.75
C ARG A 135 -19.98 -2.46 25.86
N PHE A 136 -20.00 -3.73 25.50
CA PHE A 136 -20.05 -4.83 26.48
C PHE A 136 -18.84 -4.82 27.41
N VAL A 137 -17.63 -4.70 26.86
CA VAL A 137 -16.38 -4.64 27.62
C VAL A 137 -16.36 -3.42 28.54
N THR A 138 -16.78 -2.24 28.07
CA THR A 138 -16.87 -1.03 28.92
C THR A 138 -17.78 -1.26 30.12
N VAL A 139 -18.98 -1.83 29.90
CA VAL A 139 -19.91 -2.15 31.00
C VAL A 139 -19.28 -3.13 31.99
N MET A 140 -18.61 -4.20 31.51
CA MET A 140 -17.93 -5.16 32.38
C MET A 140 -16.81 -4.50 33.20
N LEU A 141 -16.02 -3.61 32.59
CA LEU A 141 -14.97 -2.89 33.28
C LEU A 141 -15.54 -1.94 34.35
N GLU A 142 -16.61 -1.20 34.05
CA GLU A 142 -17.27 -0.31 35.00
C GLU A 142 -17.88 -1.09 36.19
N CYS A 143 -18.56 -2.21 35.93
CA CYS A 143 -19.19 -3.01 36.97
C CYS A 143 -18.17 -3.72 37.88
N CYS A 144 -17.10 -4.27 37.30
CA CYS A 144 -16.15 -5.08 38.07
C CYS A 144 -14.99 -4.26 38.62
N PHE A 145 -14.34 -3.45 37.76
CA PHE A 145 -13.12 -2.73 38.13
C PHE A 145 -13.40 -1.33 38.65
N GLY A 146 -14.52 -0.71 38.30
CA GLY A 146 -14.97 0.55 38.88
C GLY A 146 -14.97 0.54 40.42
N PRO A 147 -15.68 -0.38 41.09
CA PRO A 147 -15.70 -0.45 42.55
C PRO A 147 -14.33 -0.82 43.15
N CYS A 148 -13.54 -1.69 42.51
CA CYS A 148 -12.19 -2.02 42.98
C CYS A 148 -11.26 -0.80 42.94
N CYS A 149 -11.26 -0.05 41.84
CA CYS A 149 -10.48 1.18 41.72
C CYS A 149 -10.94 2.25 42.71
N ALA A 150 -12.24 2.39 42.94
CA ALA A 150 -12.79 3.30 43.94
C ALA A 150 -12.35 2.93 45.36
N ALA A 151 -12.38 1.63 45.70
CA ALA A 151 -11.90 1.15 46.99
C ALA A 151 -10.39 1.42 47.18
N CYS A 152 -9.56 1.09 46.18
CA CYS A 152 -8.13 1.43 46.19
C CYS A 152 -7.90 2.94 46.35
N GLY A 153 -8.67 3.78 45.66
CA GLY A 153 -8.62 5.23 45.79
C GLY A 153 -8.90 5.71 47.22
N MET A 154 -9.88 5.12 47.91
CA MET A 154 -10.19 5.42 49.32
C MET A 154 -9.07 5.01 50.30
N PHE A 155 -8.36 3.92 50.03
CA PHE A 155 -7.20 3.52 50.84
C PHE A 155 -6.07 4.56 50.76
N PHE A 156 -5.79 5.08 49.56
CA PHE A 156 -4.74 6.08 49.38
C PHE A 156 -5.17 7.50 49.77
N SER A 157 -6.46 7.83 49.71
CA SER A 157 -6.95 9.17 50.08
C SER A 157 -6.85 9.47 51.58
N ASN A 158 -6.74 8.45 52.43
CA ASN A 158 -6.56 8.63 53.88
C ASN A 158 -5.10 8.90 54.30
N ILE A 159 -4.13 8.86 53.37
CA ILE A 159 -2.73 9.12 53.69
C ILE A 159 -2.49 10.64 53.64
N THR A 160 -2.47 11.27 54.81
CA THR A 160 -2.12 12.70 54.96
C THR A 160 -0.61 12.84 55.16
N VAL A 161 0.09 13.44 54.22
CA VAL A 161 1.54 13.72 54.31
C VAL A 161 1.75 15.04 55.03
N THR A 162 2.25 15.01 56.27
CA THR A 162 2.67 16.21 57.00
C THR A 162 4.11 16.54 56.64
N ASN A 163 4.32 17.55 55.79
CA ASN A 163 5.67 17.99 55.45
C ASN A 163 6.21 18.87 56.59
N LYS A 164 7.26 18.42 57.28
CA LYS A 164 7.94 19.26 58.27
C LYS A 164 8.85 20.22 57.50
N SER A 165 8.41 21.48 57.34
CA SER A 165 9.31 22.56 56.92
C SER A 165 10.35 22.75 58.02
N GLY A 166 11.59 22.40 57.70
CA GLY A 166 12.76 22.92 58.42
C GLY A 166 12.98 24.40 58.11
#